data_AF-A0A1V9XQ98-F1
#
_entry.id   AF-A0A1V9XQ98-F1
#
_cell.length_a   1.000
_cell.length_b   1.000
_cell.length_c   1.000
_cell.angle_alpha   90.00
_cell.angle_beta   90.00
_cell.angle_gamma   90.00
#
_symmetry.space_group_name_H-M   'P 1'
#
loop_
_entity.id
_entity.type
_entity.pdbx_description
1 polymer ?
#
loop_
_entity_poly.entity_id
_entity_poly.type
_entity_poly.pdbx_seq_one_letter_code
_entity_poly.pdbx_strand_id
1 'polypeptide(L)'
;MQEFLPTKVALMYDAVRLFATALKDLHPDSGPKIQVAPLSCEREHKWSQGNAFVKYMRMINIKGLTGNIRFNKDGHRTDMRLTVLDMAHSGWREAGEWTMHGGINITTNYTRELEEARLSLLNKTLVVTTILVSRMQANAATKCANAVVARPS
;
A
#
# COMPACT_ATOMS: atom_id res chain seq x y z
N MET A 1 17.40 11.74 -14.56
CA MET A 1 16.58 10.52 -14.46
C MET A 1 16.54 10.17 -12.99
N GLN A 2 15.38 10.21 -12.35
CA GLN A 2 15.30 9.90 -10.92
C GLN A 2 15.43 8.37 -10.78
N GLU A 3 16.49 7.89 -10.13
CA GLU A 3 16.68 6.47 -9.86
C GLU A 3 15.59 6.00 -8.89
N PHE A 4 14.60 5.28 -9.41
CA PHE A 4 13.59 4.64 -8.58
C PHE A 4 14.13 3.29 -8.10
N LEU A 5 14.29 3.12 -6.79
CA LEU A 5 14.56 1.82 -6.18
C LEU A 5 13.27 0.97 -6.25
N PRO A 6 13.27 -0.20 -6.93
CA PRO A 6 12.08 -1.03 -6.97
C PRO A 6 11.69 -1.52 -5.57
N THR A 7 10.40 -1.50 -5.25
CA THR A 7 9.88 -1.93 -3.93
C THR A 7 10.36 -3.34 -3.54
N LYS A 8 10.47 -4.26 -4.50
CA LYS A 8 11.01 -5.61 -4.28
C LYS A 8 12.44 -5.60 -3.74
N VAL A 9 13.27 -4.66 -4.17
CA VAL A 9 14.66 -4.52 -3.71
C VAL A 9 14.69 -3.95 -2.29
N ALA A 10 13.87 -2.93 -2.02
CA ALA A 10 13.71 -2.38 -0.67
C ALA A 10 13.23 -3.45 0.34
N LEU A 11 12.27 -4.28 -0.06
CA LEU A 11 11.78 -5.40 0.75
C LEU A 11 12.86 -6.47 0.98
N MET A 12 13.67 -6.79 -0.04
CA MET A 12 14.78 -7.73 0.11
C MET A 12 15.84 -7.21 1.08
N TYR A 13 16.20 -5.93 0.97
CA TYR A 13 17.11 -5.26 1.89
C TYR A 13 16.60 -5.34 3.33
N ASP A 14 15.32 -5.02 3.53
CA ASP A 14 14.66 -5.06 4.83
C ASP A 14 14.62 -6.49 5.41
N ALA A 15 14.39 -7.50 4.59
CA ALA A 15 14.41 -8.92 4.99
C ALA A 15 15.80 -9.37 5.46
N VAL A 16 16.85 -9.07 4.69
CA VAL A 16 18.24 -9.39 5.05
C VAL A 16 18.63 -8.67 6.33
N ARG A 17 18.24 -7.40 6.46
CA ARG A 17 18.54 -6.61 7.66
C ARG A 17 17.87 -7.17 8.90
N LEU A 18 16.59 -7.52 8.82
CA LEU A 18 15.86 -8.18 9.91
C LEU A 18 16.56 -9.48 10.34
N PHE A 19 16.91 -10.32 9.38
CA PHE A 19 17.57 -11.60 9.62
C PHE A 19 18.95 -11.41 10.28
N ALA A 20 19.76 -10.47 9.76
CA ALA A 20 21.08 -10.15 10.31
C ALA A 20 20.99 -9.59 11.74
N THR A 21 20.01 -8.71 12.02
CA THR A 21 19.73 -8.23 13.38
C THR A 21 19.37 -9.39 14.30
N ALA A 22 18.49 -10.30 13.86
CA ALA A 22 18.11 -11.46 14.65
C ALA A 22 19.29 -12.37 15.00
N LEU A 23 20.17 -12.63 14.02
CA LEU A 23 21.39 -13.42 14.25
C LEU A 23 22.34 -12.74 15.23
N LYS A 24 22.57 -11.44 15.06
CA LYS A 24 23.46 -10.66 15.93
C LYS A 24 22.96 -10.67 17.39
N ASP A 25 21.68 -10.45 17.59
CA ASP A 25 21.12 -10.31 18.95
C ASP A 25 20.98 -11.67 19.66
N LEU A 26 20.73 -12.75 18.92
CA LEU A 26 20.66 -14.12 19.46
C LEU A 26 22.02 -14.82 19.58
N HIS A 27 23.08 -14.23 19.02
CA HIS A 27 24.45 -14.74 19.15
C HIS A 27 25.34 -13.73 19.91
N PRO A 28 25.04 -13.43 21.18
CA PRO A 28 25.90 -12.59 22.01
C PRO A 28 27.23 -13.30 22.30
N ASP A 29 28.31 -12.53 22.44
CA ASP A 29 29.69 -13.04 22.62
C ASP A 29 29.86 -13.97 23.84
N SER A 30 28.93 -13.92 24.79
CA SER A 30 28.92 -14.67 26.05
C SER A 30 27.77 -15.71 26.16
N GLY A 31 26.99 -15.96 25.10
CA GLY A 31 25.82 -16.85 25.12
C GLY A 31 25.94 -18.13 24.27
N PRO A 32 24.93 -19.02 24.32
CA PRO A 32 24.86 -20.22 23.48
C PRO A 32 24.81 -19.82 22.00
N LYS A 33 25.80 -20.26 21.22
CA LYS A 33 25.87 -19.97 19.79
C LYS A 33 24.72 -20.65 19.04
N ILE A 34 24.20 -19.95 18.03
CA ILE A 34 23.29 -20.52 17.04
C ILE A 34 24.01 -21.69 16.35
N GLN A 35 23.44 -22.89 16.44
CA GLN A 35 24.01 -24.08 15.82
C GLN A 35 23.34 -24.34 14.48
N VAL A 36 24.11 -24.21 13.40
CA VAL A 36 23.63 -24.53 12.04
C VAL A 36 23.93 -26.00 11.76
N ALA A 37 22.90 -26.75 11.33
CA ALA A 37 23.03 -28.16 10.97
C ALA A 37 22.35 -28.41 9.62
N PRO A 38 22.89 -29.33 8.80
CA PRO A 38 22.24 -29.73 7.55
C PRO A 38 20.93 -30.45 7.85
N LEU A 39 19.90 -30.13 7.08
CA LEU A 39 18.59 -30.77 7.15
C LEU A 39 18.39 -31.69 5.95
N SER A 40 17.59 -32.75 6.13
CA SER A 40 17.18 -33.65 5.05
C SER A 40 15.65 -33.61 4.91
N CYS A 41 15.14 -33.63 3.69
CA CYS A 41 13.70 -33.74 3.45
C CYS A 41 13.18 -35.18 3.66
N GLU A 42 14.07 -36.18 3.61
CA GLU A 42 13.73 -37.60 3.81
C GLU A 42 13.67 -37.99 5.29
N ARG A 43 14.41 -37.26 6.14
CA ARG A 43 14.47 -37.51 7.58
C ARG A 43 13.83 -36.34 8.32
N GLU A 44 12.87 -36.62 9.19
CA GLU A 44 12.12 -35.59 9.92
C GLU A 44 12.88 -34.96 11.11
N HIS A 45 14.15 -34.60 10.91
CA HIS A 45 14.90 -33.84 11.90
C HIS A 45 14.74 -32.33 11.68
N LYS A 46 14.03 -31.69 12.61
CA LYS A 46 13.85 -30.23 12.63
C LYS A 46 15.04 -29.57 13.31
N TRP A 47 15.34 -28.34 12.89
CA TRP A 47 16.30 -27.51 13.61
C TRP A 47 15.77 -27.14 14.99
N SER A 48 16.43 -27.62 16.05
CA SER A 48 15.98 -27.49 17.44
C SER A 48 15.77 -26.04 17.89
N GLN A 49 16.59 -25.12 17.40
CA GLN A 49 16.52 -23.69 17.73
C GLN A 49 15.60 -22.89 16.78
N GLY A 50 15.07 -23.51 15.72
CA GLY A 50 14.35 -22.80 14.65
C GLY A 50 13.08 -22.08 15.13
N ASN A 51 12.29 -22.71 16.00
CA ASN A 51 11.07 -22.09 16.54
C ASN A 51 11.39 -20.86 17.40
N ALA A 52 12.42 -20.95 18.24
CA ALA A 52 12.86 -19.83 19.08
C ALA A 52 13.40 -18.68 18.21
N PHE A 53 14.18 -19.01 17.18
CA PHE A 53 14.72 -18.05 16.22
C PHE A 53 13.61 -17.29 15.47
N VAL A 54 12.65 -18.01 14.87
CA VAL A 54 11.52 -17.38 14.17
C VAL A 54 10.65 -16.55 15.12
N LYS A 55 10.41 -17.03 16.35
CA LYS A 55 9.69 -16.26 17.36
C LYS A 55 10.42 -14.96 17.70
N TYR A 56 11.75 -15.01 17.82
CA TYR A 56 12.55 -13.82 18.06
C TYR A 56 12.47 -12.83 16.91
N MET A 57 12.61 -13.26 15.65
CA MET A 57 12.45 -12.39 14.48
C MET A 57 11.11 -11.65 14.48
N ARG A 58 10.02 -12.31 14.92
CA ARG A 58 8.69 -11.68 15.02
C ARG A 58 8.60 -10.58 16.08
N MET A 59 9.44 -10.64 17.12
CA MET A 59 9.46 -9.65 18.21
C MET A 59 10.34 -8.44 17.89
N ILE A 60 11.24 -8.54 16.91
CA ILE A 60 12.13 -7.44 16.51
C ILE A 60 11.31 -6.29 15.92
N ASN A 61 11.63 -5.07 16.34
CA ASN A 61 11.09 -3.82 15.80
C ASN A 61 12.24 -2.96 15.26
N ILE A 62 12.37 -2.85 13.94
CA ILE A 62 13.45 -2.10 13.29
C ILE A 62 12.93 -1.20 12.17
N LYS A 63 13.60 -0.07 11.93
CA LYS A 63 13.26 0.85 10.83
C LYS A 63 14.04 0.48 9.58
N GLY A 64 13.38 -0.02 8.54
CA GLY A 64 13.91 -0.34 7.21
C GLY A 64 13.72 0.77 6.17
N LEU A 65 13.97 0.43 4.90
CA LEU A 65 13.69 1.29 3.74
C LEU A 65 12.18 1.47 3.52
N THR A 66 11.39 0.45 3.85
CA THR A 66 9.92 0.48 3.75
C THR A 66 9.24 1.00 5.03
N GLY A 67 9.97 1.69 5.90
CA GLY A 67 9.47 2.21 7.18
C GLY A 67 9.66 1.23 8.34
N ASN A 68 8.75 1.26 9.30
CA ASN A 68 8.86 0.39 10.48
C ASN A 68 8.56 -1.08 10.12
N ILE A 69 9.39 -2.00 10.58
CA ILE A 69 9.25 -3.44 10.37
C ILE A 69 8.89 -4.05 11.71
N ARG A 70 7.64 -4.50 11.82
CA ARG A 70 7.06 -5.15 12.99
C ARG A 70 6.12 -6.25 12.53
N PHE A 71 6.02 -7.32 13.31
CA PHE A 71 5.11 -8.43 13.01
C PHE A 71 4.08 -8.62 14.13
N ASN A 72 2.93 -9.19 13.78
CA ASN A 72 2.00 -9.74 14.77
C ASN A 72 2.41 -11.17 15.17
N LYS A 73 1.62 -11.78 16.07
CA LYS A 73 1.81 -13.15 16.55
C LYS A 73 1.84 -14.19 15.42
N ASP A 74 1.10 -13.95 14.34
CA ASP A 74 0.98 -14.85 13.19
C ASP A 74 2.14 -14.69 12.20
N GLY A 75 2.97 -13.64 12.36
CA GLY A 75 4.10 -13.35 11.48
C GLY A 75 3.75 -12.44 10.30
N HIS A 76 2.57 -11.81 10.30
CA HIS A 76 2.22 -10.78 9.32
C HIS A 76 2.78 -9.43 9.75
N ARG A 77 3.30 -8.66 8.78
CA ARG A 77 3.77 -7.31 9.04
C ARG A 77 2.60 -6.42 9.46
N THR A 78 2.81 -5.61 10.49
CA THR A 78 1.81 -4.68 11.05
C THR A 78 2.36 -3.26 11.13
N ASP A 79 1.51 -2.31 11.54
CA ASP A 79 1.89 -0.90 11.69
C ASP A 79 2.41 -0.29 10.37
N MET A 80 1.78 -0.71 9.26
CA MET A 80 2.11 -0.25 7.92
C MET A 80 1.51 1.13 7.65
N ARG A 81 2.30 1.94 6.94
CA ARG A 81 1.97 3.30 6.55
C ARG A 81 2.26 3.46 5.07
N LEU A 82 1.27 3.91 4.31
CA LEU A 82 1.32 4.04 2.86
C LEU A 82 1.07 5.49 2.46
N THR A 83 1.90 6.01 1.57
CA THR A 83 1.65 7.31 0.95
C THR A 83 0.57 7.16 -0.12
N VAL A 84 -0.46 7.99 -0.07
CA VAL A 84 -1.48 8.09 -1.12
C VAL A 84 -0.93 9.03 -2.18
N LEU A 85 -0.91 8.58 -3.44
CA LEU A 85 -0.44 9.39 -4.55
C LEU A 85 -1.63 9.82 -5.42
N ASP A 86 -1.60 11.07 -5.85
CA ASP A 86 -2.54 11.67 -6.80
C ASP A 86 -1.80 12.01 -8.09
N MET A 87 -2.51 11.93 -9.22
CA MET A 87 -1.97 12.26 -10.54
C MET A 87 -2.50 13.63 -10.96
N ALA A 88 -1.65 14.64 -10.88
CA ALA A 88 -1.95 15.96 -11.41
C ALA A 88 -1.34 16.16 -12.81
N HIS A 89 -1.71 17.25 -13.48
CA HIS A 89 -1.09 17.67 -14.74
C HIS A 89 0.43 17.87 -14.62
N SER A 90 0.91 18.25 -13.43
CA SER A 90 2.33 18.40 -13.12
C SER A 90 3.05 17.08 -12.81
N GLY A 91 2.33 15.95 -12.82
CA GLY A 91 2.83 14.63 -12.47
C GLY A 91 2.29 14.10 -11.13
N TRP A 92 2.92 13.03 -10.65
CA TRP A 92 2.56 12.39 -9.37
C TRP A 92 2.88 13.32 -8.20
N ARG A 93 1.92 13.48 -7.29
CA ARG A 93 2.08 14.21 -6.03
C ARG A 93 1.54 13.40 -4.87
N GLU A 94 2.08 13.65 -3.68
CA GLU A 94 1.54 13.08 -2.45
C GLU A 94 0.18 13.72 -2.13
N ALA A 95 -0.83 12.89 -1.97
CA ALA A 95 -2.21 13.27 -1.70
C ALA A 95 -2.59 13.20 -0.23
N GLY A 96 -1.82 12.40 0.54
CA GLY A 96 -2.11 12.07 1.92
C GLY A 96 -1.47 10.75 2.32
N GLU A 97 -1.97 10.16 3.39
CA GLU A 97 -1.41 8.96 4.00
C GLU A 97 -2.51 7.97 4.38
N TRP A 98 -2.23 6.68 4.26
CA TRP A 98 -3.05 5.60 4.80
C TRP A 98 -2.29 4.87 5.89
N THR A 99 -2.96 4.62 7.02
CA THR A 99 -2.43 3.80 8.11
C THR A 99 -3.39 2.64 8.39
N MET A 100 -2.86 1.53 8.88
CA MET A 100 -3.66 0.35 9.23
C MET A 100 -4.75 0.64 10.28
N HIS A 101 -4.51 1.59 11.19
CA HIS A 101 -5.43 1.94 12.27
C HIS A 101 -6.30 3.17 11.98
N GLY A 102 -5.77 4.15 11.24
CA GLY A 102 -6.46 5.41 10.94
C GLY A 102 -7.18 5.45 9.60
N GLY A 103 -6.99 4.43 8.74
CA GLY A 103 -7.52 4.46 7.39
C GLY A 103 -6.85 5.53 6.54
N ILE A 104 -7.58 6.05 5.55
CA ILE A 104 -7.08 7.07 4.62
C ILE A 104 -7.24 8.47 5.21
N ASN A 105 -6.18 9.27 5.13
CA ASN A 105 -6.15 10.66 5.52
C ASN A 105 -5.62 11.51 4.36
N ILE A 106 -6.54 12.20 3.68
CA ILE A 106 -6.23 13.03 2.53
C ILE A 106 -5.88 14.44 3.01
N THR A 107 -4.68 14.91 2.65
CA THR A 107 -4.16 16.21 3.06
C THR A 107 -4.15 17.22 1.92
N THR A 108 -4.31 16.76 0.68
CA THR A 108 -4.35 17.64 -0.49
C THR A 108 -5.66 18.40 -0.58
N ASN A 109 -5.55 19.70 -0.86
CA ASN A 109 -6.69 20.56 -1.11
C ASN A 109 -7.05 20.52 -2.60
N TYR A 110 -8.24 20.02 -2.92
CA TYR A 110 -8.77 19.93 -4.28
C TYR A 110 -9.63 21.14 -4.70
N THR A 111 -9.72 22.17 -3.86
CA THR A 111 -10.57 23.34 -4.13
C THR A 111 -10.14 24.05 -5.42
N ARG A 112 -8.82 24.18 -5.65
CA ARG A 112 -8.30 24.83 -6.85
C ARG A 112 -8.61 24.01 -8.10
N GLU A 113 -8.40 22.70 -8.05
CA GLU A 113 -8.70 21.78 -9.16
C GLU A 113 -10.20 21.74 -9.46
N LEU A 114 -11.06 21.81 -8.44
CA LEU A 114 -12.50 21.89 -8.60
C LEU A 114 -12.93 23.22 -9.25
N GLU A 115 -12.33 24.34 -8.82
CA GLU A 115 -12.58 25.64 -9.44
C GLU A 115 -12.04 25.69 -10.88
N GLU A 116 -10.87 25.12 -11.17
CA GLU A 116 -10.35 24.98 -12.53
C GLU A 116 -11.30 24.15 -13.41
N ALA A 117 -11.82 23.03 -12.89
CA ALA A 117 -12.82 22.22 -13.60
C ALA A 117 -14.10 23.03 -13.86
N ARG A 118 -14.57 23.80 -12.88
CA ARG A 118 -15.74 24.68 -13.03
C ARG A 118 -15.50 25.80 -14.05
N LEU A 119 -14.35 26.48 -13.98
CA LEU A 119 -13.96 27.53 -14.92
C LEU A 119 -13.81 26.97 -16.34
N SER A 120 -13.34 25.72 -16.48
CA SER A 120 -13.21 25.06 -17.79
C SER A 120 -14.55 24.81 -18.49
N LEU A 121 -15.66 24.85 -17.75
CA LEU A 121 -17.02 24.70 -18.26
C LEU A 121 -17.70 26.03 -18.57
N LEU A 122 -17.10 27.16 -18.18
CA LEU A 122 -17.65 28.47 -18.53
C LEU A 122 -17.64 28.67 -20.04
N ASN A 123 -18.75 29.22 -20.55
CA ASN A 123 -18.97 29.47 -21.97
C ASN A 123 -18.84 28.23 -22.87
N LYS A 124 -19.06 27.03 -22.31
CA LYS A 124 -19.21 25.79 -23.08
C LYS A 124 -20.68 25.41 -23.21
N THR A 125 -21.11 25.11 -24.43
CA THR A 125 -22.46 24.58 -24.70
C THR A 125 -22.40 23.05 -24.64
N LEU A 126 -23.18 22.45 -23.74
CA LEU A 126 -23.32 21.00 -23.69
C LEU A 126 -24.32 20.55 -24.76
N VAL A 127 -23.85 19.75 -25.72
CA VAL A 127 -24.74 19.10 -26.69
C VAL A 127 -25.35 17.87 -26.02
N VAL A 128 -26.65 17.91 -25.75
CA VAL A 128 -27.39 16.81 -25.14
C VAL A 128 -28.01 15.95 -26.24
N THR A 129 -27.70 14.66 -26.26
CA THR A 129 -28.34 13.68 -27.15
C THR A 129 -29.21 12.75 -26.32
N THR A 130 -30.46 12.55 -26.73
CA THR A 130 -31.40 11.64 -26.09
C THR A 130 -32.09 10.75 -27.12
N ILE A 131 -32.61 9.61 -26.69
CA ILE A 131 -33.41 8.69 -27.50
C ILE A 131 -34.86 8.72 -27.01
N LEU A 132 -35.82 8.64 -27.93
CA LEU A 132 -37.23 8.53 -27.58
C LEU A 132 -37.54 7.11 -27.10
N VAL A 133 -38.05 6.98 -25.88
CA VAL A 133 -38.48 5.69 -25.30
C VAL A 133 -39.96 5.76 -24.95
N SER A 134 -40.76 4.80 -25.45
CA SER A 134 -42.23 4.79 -25.36
C SER A 134 -42.79 4.53 -23.96
N ARG A 135 -41.96 4.11 -22.99
CA ARG A 135 -42.35 3.91 -21.59
C ARG A 135 -41.20 4.26 -20.65
N MET A 136 -41.16 5.51 -20.17
CA MET A 136 -40.62 5.77 -18.84
C MET A 136 -41.77 5.58 -17.86
N GLN A 137 -41.90 4.37 -17.29
CA GLN A 137 -42.81 4.19 -16.16
C GLN A 137 -42.26 5.02 -15.01
N ALA A 138 -43.01 6.04 -14.60
CA ALA A 138 -42.75 6.83 -13.41
C ALA A 138 -43.06 5.99 -12.17
N ASN A 139 -42.29 4.93 -11.92
CA ASN A 139 -42.30 4.20 -10.65
C ASN A 139 -40.84 3.91 -10.26
N ALA A 140 -40.44 4.55 -9.16
CA ALA A 140 -39.24 4.39 -8.35
C ALA A 140 -38.01 3.69 -8.99
N ALA A 141 -36.91 4.45 -9.06
CA ALA A 141 -35.53 4.06 -9.38
C ALA A 141 -35.06 4.13 -10.85
N THR A 142 -35.47 5.16 -11.58
CA THR A 142 -34.73 5.61 -12.79
C THR A 142 -33.43 6.35 -12.41
N LYS A 143 -32.47 5.62 -11.83
CA LYS A 143 -31.03 5.93 -11.88
C LYS A 143 -30.43 4.93 -12.88
N CYS A 144 -30.66 5.08 -14.19
CA CYS A 144 -29.72 5.74 -15.09
C CYS A 144 -30.37 5.78 -16.48
N ALA A 145 -31.12 6.82 -16.83
CA ALA A 145 -31.62 7.00 -18.21
C ALA A 145 -31.03 8.24 -18.91
N ASN A 146 -30.27 9.07 -18.20
CA ASN A 146 -29.61 10.24 -18.78
C ASN A 146 -28.09 10.01 -18.78
N ALA A 147 -27.61 9.16 -19.69
CA ALA A 147 -26.22 9.23 -20.10
C ALA A 147 -26.06 10.49 -20.97
N VAL A 148 -25.96 11.66 -20.33
CA VAL A 148 -25.53 12.89 -21.00
C VAL A 148 -24.05 12.70 -21.31
N VAL A 149 -23.76 12.27 -22.54
CA VAL A 149 -22.39 12.28 -23.05
C VAL A 149 -22.07 13.71 -23.44
N ALA A 150 -21.52 14.47 -22.49
CA ALA A 150 -21.00 15.80 -22.76
C ALA A 150 -19.74 15.66 -23.64
N ARG A 151 -19.86 16.03 -24.93
CA ARG A 151 -18.68 16.32 -25.77
C ARG A 151 -18.37 17.81 -25.66
N PRO A 152 -17.19 18.19 -25.15
CA PRO A 152 -16.75 19.58 -25.26
C PRO A 152 -16.42 19.88 -26.72
N SER A 153 -16.94 21.02 -27.23
CA SER A 153 -16.49 21.66 -28.47
C SER A 153 -15.14 22.31 -28.30
#